data_AF-A0A0U1NZ28-F1
#
_entry.id   AF-A0A0U1NZ28-F1
#
_cell.length_a   1.000
_cell.length_b   1.000
_cell.length_c   1.000
_cell.angle_alpha   90.00
_cell.angle_beta   90.00
_cell.angle_gamma   90.00
#
_symmetry.space_group_name_H-M   'P 1'
#
loop_
_entity.id
_entity.type
_entity.pdbx_description
1 polymer ?
#
loop_
_entity_poly.entity_id
_entity_poly.type
_entity_poly.pdbx_seq_one_letter_code
_entity_poly.pdbx_strand_id
1 'polypeptide(L)'
;MNNRKCFSIVISVICLILFSFPPLIYAHAYIIKSNPYNNEVLKQSPQKVSIQFNETIQSVNNSIQIYDEKGNRVDQKNGGINPKNSTILECGLNHNLPNSAYRIQWKVISNDGHPVQGVISFQIGPGNKAKDGTTVSQKSNGYTPLLDLIIIRWIQYFSNACYVGILFFYLLIMPNELAQNEFVKTRFLRIINFSFLFLLFSILLNLPLMASIELTTSWSNVLNVQTLMDMVRNTALGKIWILQVDDLFFLSIFTYLLNAKKFNKPLFPWISFIFGIGLLLTKALTGHSFSRPNPTLPIGMDFLHLLAASIWIGSLVGIIAFFSLSKMMETKNLYFEILRRFSKWGTVIVLVLTTTGVFGAFLNIPNLSSLVYTDYGNTLLGKVILLVVMIIIAAINFLKGKRKKEKGLSTSLWSELITGMIVLLLSVILTNLPTAMASPGPENVTKIVEHAGSITLNITPNAIGENTLQVSLKDQNGQAMSNIEQVTLTLTSMERGMGDDTITLHKGTDGIYKAKGMDLNMAGRWNVHVHVLTKELNTIDTDIRIIVGSQ
;
A
#
# COMPACT_ATOMS: atom_id res chain seq x y z
N MET A 1 -8.38 -5.75 -38.11
CA MET A 1 -6.97 -5.41 -37.80
C MET A 1 -6.27 -6.67 -37.32
N ASN A 2 -5.13 -7.04 -37.92
CA ASN A 2 -4.53 -8.37 -37.73
C ASN A 2 -3.97 -8.54 -36.31
N ASN A 3 -4.40 -9.57 -35.56
CA ASN A 3 -4.09 -9.79 -34.14
C ASN A 3 -2.59 -9.72 -33.79
N ARG A 4 -1.71 -10.01 -34.75
CA ARG A 4 -0.25 -9.91 -34.59
C ARG A 4 0.26 -8.46 -34.45
N LYS A 5 -0.38 -7.49 -35.12
CA LYS A 5 -0.01 -6.08 -35.03
C LYS A 5 -0.41 -5.46 -33.69
N CYS A 6 -1.60 -5.79 -33.18
CA CYS A 6 -2.01 -5.41 -31.83
C CYS A 6 -1.06 -5.99 -30.76
N PHE A 7 -0.69 -7.27 -30.88
CA PHE A 7 0.21 -7.92 -29.94
C PHE A 7 1.61 -7.27 -29.91
N SER A 8 2.15 -6.92 -31.09
CA SER A 8 3.47 -6.29 -31.19
C SER A 8 3.49 -4.84 -30.70
N ILE A 9 2.39 -4.09 -30.89
CA ILE A 9 2.24 -2.72 -30.35
C ILE A 9 2.12 -2.76 -28.84
N VAL A 10 1.31 -3.68 -28.29
CA VAL A 10 1.17 -3.86 -26.84
C VAL A 10 2.50 -4.24 -26.19
N ILE A 11 3.28 -5.15 -26.79
CA ILE A 11 4.62 -5.49 -26.30
C ILE A 11 5.57 -4.29 -26.35
N SER A 12 5.57 -3.52 -27.43
CA SER A 12 6.47 -2.36 -27.57
C SER A 12 6.15 -1.26 -26.56
N VAL A 13 4.86 -1.01 -26.30
CA VAL A 13 4.40 -0.07 -25.27
C VAL A 13 4.76 -0.59 -23.87
N ILE A 14 4.61 -1.89 -23.59
CA ILE A 14 5.01 -2.50 -22.32
C ILE A 14 6.53 -2.40 -22.12
N CYS A 15 7.34 -2.67 -23.14
CA CYS A 15 8.80 -2.53 -23.06
C CYS A 15 9.21 -1.08 -22.79
N LEU A 16 8.57 -0.10 -23.44
CA LEU A 16 8.86 1.32 -23.19
C LEU A 16 8.50 1.75 -21.77
N ILE A 17 7.43 1.20 -21.20
CA ILE A 17 7.03 1.45 -19.83
C ILE A 17 7.94 0.74 -18.82
N LEU A 18 8.43 -0.46 -19.12
CA LEU A 18 9.38 -1.21 -18.27
C LEU A 18 10.76 -0.53 -18.14
N PHE A 19 11.16 0.31 -19.11
CA PHE A 19 12.42 1.07 -19.05
C PHE A 19 12.30 2.41 -18.32
N SER A 20 11.09 2.82 -17.94
CA SER A 20 10.85 4.05 -17.18
C SER A 20 10.84 3.74 -15.69
N PHE A 21 12.01 3.46 -15.09
CA PHE A 21 12.10 3.28 -13.63
C PHE A 21 11.88 4.63 -12.94
N PRO A 22 10.83 4.80 -12.13
CA PRO A 22 10.70 5.99 -11.32
C PRO A 22 11.73 5.95 -10.18
N PRO A 23 12.23 7.10 -9.71
CA PRO A 23 12.98 7.16 -8.46
C PRO A 23 12.12 6.61 -7.32
N LEU A 24 12.76 5.91 -6.39
CA LEU A 24 12.14 5.44 -5.14
C LEU A 24 11.64 6.67 -4.36
N ILE A 25 10.32 6.77 -4.16
CA ILE A 25 9.72 7.85 -3.37
C ILE A 25 8.73 7.24 -2.38
N TYR A 26 8.86 7.66 -1.13
CA TYR A 26 8.12 7.20 0.03
C TYR A 26 6.64 7.60 -0.03
N ALA A 27 5.77 6.73 0.47
CA ALA A 27 4.31 6.83 0.36
C ALA A 27 3.60 7.21 1.67
N HIS A 28 4.34 7.54 2.74
CA HIS A 28 3.76 7.90 4.04
C HIS A 28 4.28 9.25 4.51
N ALA A 29 3.39 10.05 5.10
CA ALA A 29 3.73 11.34 5.65
C ALA A 29 4.64 11.18 6.88
N TYR A 30 5.90 11.58 6.76
CA TYR A 30 6.86 11.69 7.85
C TYR A 30 7.32 13.14 8.02
N ILE A 31 7.75 13.47 9.24
CA ILE A 31 8.21 14.80 9.58
C ILE A 31 9.58 15.01 8.92
N ILE A 32 9.71 16.06 8.09
CA ILE A 32 11.01 16.53 7.61
C ILE A 32 11.51 17.73 8.42
N LYS A 33 10.61 18.49 9.04
CA LYS A 33 11.03 19.63 9.88
C LYS A 33 10.00 19.89 10.95
N SER A 34 10.44 20.22 12.15
CA SER A 34 9.58 20.78 13.19
C SER A 34 10.21 22.04 13.78
N ASN A 35 9.36 22.92 14.29
CA ASN A 35 9.75 24.04 15.12
C ASN A 35 8.73 24.12 16.25
N PRO A 36 9.12 23.83 17.50
CA PRO A 36 10.46 23.43 17.96
C PRO A 36 10.93 22.06 17.44
N TYR A 37 12.24 21.80 17.46
CA TYR A 37 12.80 20.46 17.21
C TYR A 37 12.53 19.52 18.38
N ASN A 38 12.58 18.22 18.11
CA ASN A 38 12.41 17.22 19.16
C ASN A 38 13.52 17.36 20.21
N ASN A 39 13.13 17.46 21.48
CA ASN A 39 13.96 17.73 22.65
C ASN A 39 14.71 19.08 22.62
N GLU A 40 14.27 20.03 21.80
CA GLU A 40 14.87 21.37 21.78
C GLU A 40 14.62 22.13 23.10
N VAL A 41 15.65 22.81 23.60
CA VAL A 41 15.54 23.70 24.76
C VAL A 41 15.56 25.16 24.29
N LEU A 42 14.40 25.80 24.36
CA LEU A 42 14.20 27.18 23.94
C LEU A 42 14.48 28.16 25.08
N LYS A 43 15.08 29.30 24.78
CA LYS A 43 15.28 30.38 25.75
C LYS A 43 13.98 31.13 26.08
N GLN A 44 13.05 31.18 25.13
CA GLN A 44 11.80 31.93 25.24
C GLN A 44 10.65 31.12 24.62
N SER A 45 9.43 31.35 25.09
CA SER A 45 8.23 30.73 24.52
C SER A 45 8.07 31.10 23.05
N PRO A 46 7.94 30.12 22.13
CA PRO A 46 7.62 30.42 20.74
C PRO A 46 6.17 30.89 20.63
N GLN A 47 5.86 31.67 19.60
CA GLN A 47 4.48 32.13 19.35
C GLN A 47 3.61 31.04 18.71
N LYS A 48 4.24 30.12 17.98
CA LYS A 48 3.56 29.02 17.30
C LYS A 48 4.47 27.81 17.24
N VAL A 49 3.86 26.64 17.06
CA VAL A 49 4.53 25.41 16.66
C VAL A 49 4.19 25.09 15.21
N SER A 50 5.14 24.47 14.50
CA SER A 50 4.93 24.02 13.13
C SER A 50 5.63 22.70 12.86
N ILE A 51 4.97 21.81 12.11
CA ILE A 51 5.47 20.52 11.66
C ILE A 51 5.31 20.46 10.14
N GLN A 52 6.40 20.20 9.42
CA GLN A 52 6.43 20.03 7.97
C GLN A 52 6.68 18.58 7.61
N PHE A 53 5.88 18.07 6.68
CA PHE A 53 5.92 16.71 6.17
C PHE A 53 6.57 16.64 4.78
N ASN A 54 6.91 15.43 4.34
CA ASN A 54 7.43 15.12 3.00
C ASN A 54 6.39 15.17 1.89
N GLU A 55 5.12 15.19 2.26
CA GLU A 55 4.01 15.19 1.33
C GLU A 55 2.87 16.07 1.86
N THR A 56 1.88 16.27 0.99
CA THR A 56 0.64 16.93 1.38
C THR A 56 -0.09 16.07 2.41
N ILE A 57 -0.52 16.69 3.49
CA ILE A 57 -1.30 16.06 4.54
C ILE A 57 -2.76 16.49 4.46
N GLN A 58 -3.65 15.68 5.04
CA GLN A 58 -5.05 16.05 5.29
C GLN A 58 -5.27 16.15 6.81
N SER A 59 -6.00 17.19 7.24
CA SER A 59 -6.21 17.47 8.65
C SER A 59 -7.47 16.78 9.14
N VAL A 60 -7.34 16.07 10.26
CA VAL A 60 -8.48 15.69 11.10
C VAL A 60 -8.81 16.81 12.09
N ASN A 61 -10.00 16.78 12.68
CA ASN A 61 -10.29 17.60 13.85
C ASN A 61 -9.27 17.28 14.97
N ASN A 62 -8.78 18.31 15.66
CA ASN A 62 -7.72 18.20 16.67
C ASN A 62 -6.41 17.57 16.15
N SER A 63 -6.01 17.87 14.91
CA SER A 63 -4.78 17.36 14.28
C SER A 63 -3.49 17.76 14.99
N ILE A 64 -3.50 18.82 15.80
CA ILE A 64 -2.36 19.26 16.60
C ILE A 64 -2.83 19.86 17.93
N GLN A 65 -2.23 19.38 19.02
CA GLN A 65 -2.57 19.75 20.39
C GLN A 65 -1.28 19.87 21.21
N ILE A 66 -1.18 20.89 22.07
CA ILE A 66 0.03 21.12 22.86
C ILE A 66 -0.31 21.03 24.33
N TYR A 67 0.46 20.23 25.05
CA TYR A 67 0.27 19.93 26.46
C TYR A 67 1.49 20.35 27.29
N ASP A 68 1.24 20.83 28.51
CA ASP A 68 2.26 21.02 29.53
C ASP A 68 2.62 19.70 30.26
N GLU A 69 3.56 19.76 31.18
CA GLU A 69 3.97 18.64 32.04
C GLU A 69 2.83 18.05 32.89
N LYS A 70 1.80 18.86 33.18
CA LYS A 70 0.62 18.49 33.99
C LYS A 70 -0.51 17.90 33.13
N GLY A 71 -0.36 17.91 31.81
CA GLY A 71 -1.36 17.44 30.85
C GLY A 71 -2.44 18.47 30.51
N ASN A 72 -2.25 19.75 30.85
CA ASN A 72 -3.16 20.82 30.44
C ASN A 72 -2.86 21.27 29.02
N ARG A 73 -3.92 21.58 28.25
CA ARG A 73 -3.81 22.11 26.90
C ARG A 73 -3.38 23.58 26.93
N VAL A 74 -2.30 23.93 26.23
CA VAL A 74 -1.68 25.27 26.24
C VAL A 74 -1.63 25.96 24.86
N ASP A 75 -2.40 25.45 23.91
CA ASP A 75 -2.55 26.04 22.58
C ASP A 75 -3.82 26.88 22.40
N GLN A 76 -3.82 27.71 21.35
CA GLN A 76 -4.92 28.61 20.98
C GLN A 76 -6.12 27.88 20.34
N LYS A 77 -6.06 26.55 20.19
CA LYS A 77 -7.08 25.72 19.53
C LYS A 77 -7.37 26.10 18.08
N ASN A 78 -6.42 26.76 17.42
CA ASN A 78 -6.46 27.15 16.00
C ASN A 78 -5.55 26.26 15.13
N GLY A 79 -5.27 25.04 15.61
CA GLY A 79 -4.43 24.08 14.91
C GLY A 79 -5.01 23.68 13.56
N GLY A 80 -4.19 23.69 12.51
CA GLY A 80 -4.63 23.34 11.16
C GLY A 80 -3.50 23.31 10.13
N ILE A 81 -3.86 22.90 8.91
CA ILE A 81 -2.94 22.93 7.77
C ILE A 81 -2.73 24.36 7.30
N ASN A 82 -1.48 24.72 7.02
CA ASN A 82 -1.12 26.03 6.51
C ASN A 82 -1.81 26.28 5.14
N PRO A 83 -2.60 27.36 4.96
CA PRO A 83 -3.33 27.62 3.73
C PRO A 83 -2.48 27.82 2.47
N LYS A 84 -1.20 28.19 2.64
CA LYS A 84 -0.25 28.42 1.55
C LYS A 84 0.60 27.18 1.25
N ASN A 85 0.66 26.22 2.17
CA ASN A 85 1.47 25.02 2.02
C ASN A 85 0.84 23.83 2.75
N SER A 86 0.22 22.94 1.98
CA SER A 86 -0.49 21.76 2.47
C SER A 86 0.40 20.67 3.09
N THR A 87 1.72 20.86 3.11
CA THR A 87 2.69 19.99 3.81
C THR A 87 2.98 20.44 5.24
N ILE A 88 2.44 21.58 5.69
CA ILE A 88 2.73 22.16 7.01
C ILE A 88 1.48 22.14 7.89
N LEU A 89 1.62 21.57 9.08
CA LEU A 89 0.68 21.64 10.19
C LEU A 89 1.18 22.68 11.20
N GLU A 90 0.34 23.64 11.60
CA GLU A 90 0.73 24.67 12.57
C GLU A 90 -0.35 24.94 13.62
N CYS A 91 0.06 25.41 14.79
CA CYS A 91 -0.82 25.79 15.88
C CYS A 91 -0.22 26.95 16.69
N GLY A 92 -1.04 27.94 17.03
CA GLY A 92 -0.64 29.04 17.90
C GLY A 92 -0.54 28.59 19.35
N LEU A 93 0.45 29.12 20.09
CA LEU A 93 0.58 28.90 21.53
C LEU A 93 -0.02 30.06 22.34
N ASN A 94 -0.44 29.78 23.56
CA ASN A 94 -0.78 30.83 24.51
C ASN A 94 0.46 31.67 24.85
N HIS A 95 0.27 32.96 25.11
CA HIS A 95 1.38 33.86 25.43
C HIS A 95 2.01 33.52 26.79
N ASN A 96 3.33 33.73 26.89
CA ASN A 96 4.11 33.63 28.14
C ASN A 96 4.00 32.27 28.83
N LEU A 97 4.19 31.18 28.08
CA LEU A 97 4.29 29.85 28.67
C LEU A 97 5.45 29.80 29.70
N PRO A 98 5.22 29.20 30.88
CA PRO A 98 6.24 29.11 31.92
C PRO A 98 7.42 28.23 31.50
N ASN A 99 8.51 28.30 32.27
CA ASN A 99 9.64 27.39 32.06
C ASN A 99 9.25 25.97 32.48
N SER A 100 9.07 25.07 31.52
CA SER A 100 8.63 23.68 31.73
C SER A 100 8.88 22.84 30.48
N ALA A 101 8.63 21.53 30.58
CA ALA A 101 8.58 20.62 29.45
C ALA A 101 7.19 20.61 28.81
N TYR A 102 7.16 20.54 27.48
CA TYR A 102 5.97 20.59 26.66
C TYR A 102 5.97 19.46 25.64
N ARG A 103 4.76 19.06 25.21
CA ARG A 103 4.57 18.01 24.21
C ARG A 103 3.58 18.45 23.15
N ILE A 104 4.00 18.36 21.89
CA ILE A 104 3.16 18.54 20.70
C ILE A 104 2.65 17.16 20.32
N GLN A 105 1.37 16.89 20.57
CA GLN A 105 0.68 15.73 20.04
C GLN A 105 0.08 16.08 18.69
N TRP A 106 0.36 15.27 17.68
CA TRP A 106 -0.18 15.49 16.34
C TRP A 106 -0.73 14.21 15.73
N LYS A 107 -1.73 14.38 14.87
CA LYS A 107 -2.37 13.33 14.08
C LYS A 107 -2.76 13.92 12.74
N VAL A 108 -2.29 13.34 11.66
CA VAL A 108 -2.59 13.75 10.28
C VAL A 108 -2.94 12.52 9.45
N ILE A 109 -3.57 12.74 8.31
CA ILE A 109 -3.77 11.69 7.32
C ILE A 109 -2.77 11.96 6.20
N SER A 110 -1.94 10.97 5.91
CA SER A 110 -1.05 10.96 4.76
C SER A 110 -1.84 11.06 3.46
N ASN A 111 -1.22 11.43 2.34
CA ASN A 111 -1.94 11.52 1.08
C ASN A 111 -2.51 10.15 0.64
N ASP A 112 -1.94 9.04 1.12
CA ASP A 112 -2.43 7.66 0.93
C ASP A 112 -3.60 7.24 1.82
N GLY A 113 -4.11 8.16 2.63
CA GLY A 113 -5.29 7.92 3.45
C GLY A 113 -5.00 7.17 4.75
N HIS A 114 -3.73 6.88 5.05
CA HIS A 114 -3.35 6.29 6.33
C HIS A 114 -3.17 7.36 7.40
N PRO A 115 -3.78 7.18 8.60
CA PRO A 115 -3.54 8.07 9.71
C PRO A 115 -2.12 7.85 10.25
N VAL A 116 -1.39 8.95 10.45
CA VAL A 116 -0.08 8.98 11.08
C VAL A 116 -0.17 9.91 12.29
N GLN A 117 0.46 9.52 13.39
CA GLN A 117 0.42 10.29 14.62
C GLN A 117 1.75 10.20 15.36
N GLY A 118 2.04 11.20 16.17
CA GLY A 118 3.26 11.23 16.94
C GLY A 118 3.27 12.30 18.02
N VAL A 119 4.38 12.33 18.75
CA VAL A 119 4.64 13.32 19.80
C VAL A 119 6.01 13.93 19.55
N ILE A 120 6.10 15.26 19.69
CA ILE A 120 7.37 16.01 19.69
C ILE A 120 7.48 16.68 21.05
N SER A 121 8.55 16.41 21.79
CA SER A 121 8.80 17.06 23.08
C SER A 121 9.70 18.28 22.90
N PHE A 122 9.51 19.33 23.69
CA PHE A 122 10.42 20.48 23.76
C PHE A 122 10.37 21.11 25.16
N GLN A 123 11.34 21.97 25.48
CA GLN A 123 11.44 22.62 26.78
C GLN A 123 11.58 24.14 26.62
N ILE A 124 10.98 24.91 27.54
CA ILE A 124 11.20 26.36 27.65
C ILE A 124 11.99 26.65 28.93
N GLY A 125 13.08 27.39 28.79
CA GLY A 125 13.95 27.83 29.88
C GLY A 125 14.79 26.72 30.53
N PRO A 126 15.77 27.10 31.37
CA PRO A 126 16.61 26.18 32.11
C PRO A 126 15.79 25.54 33.25
N GLY A 127 15.12 24.43 32.95
CA GLY A 127 14.60 23.52 33.98
C GLY A 127 15.67 22.50 34.35
N ASN A 128 15.57 21.91 35.54
CA ASN A 128 16.36 20.71 35.90
C ASN A 128 16.29 19.72 34.72
N LYS A 129 17.44 19.23 34.24
CA LYS A 129 17.51 18.11 33.29
C LYS A 129 16.40 17.13 33.65
N ALA A 130 15.47 16.87 32.72
CA ALA A 130 14.42 15.90 32.93
C ALA A 130 15.05 14.66 33.58
N LYS A 131 14.66 14.36 34.83
CA LYS A 131 15.09 13.14 35.52
C LYS A 131 14.63 12.00 34.63
N ASP A 132 15.59 11.22 34.13
CA ASP A 132 15.41 10.04 33.28
C ASP A 132 14.33 10.13 32.20
N GLY A 133 14.78 10.32 30.96
CA GLY A 133 14.55 9.28 29.94
C GLY A 133 13.12 8.77 29.77
N THR A 134 12.09 9.60 29.95
CA THR A 134 10.81 9.35 29.29
C THR A 134 10.97 9.77 27.83
N THR A 135 11.85 9.06 27.13
CA THR A 135 11.72 8.82 25.69
C THR A 135 10.31 8.31 25.49
N VAL A 136 9.40 9.23 25.17
CA VAL A 136 8.09 8.88 24.63
C VAL A 136 8.43 8.26 23.28
N SER A 137 8.67 6.96 23.30
CA SER A 137 8.92 6.14 22.12
C SER A 137 7.87 6.53 21.09
N GLN A 138 8.33 7.06 19.95
CA GLN A 138 7.51 7.26 18.75
C GLN A 138 7.05 5.88 18.25
N LYS A 139 6.15 5.23 18.98
CA LYS A 139 5.46 4.04 18.50
C LYS A 139 4.32 4.51 17.61
N SER A 140 4.61 4.67 16.33
CA SER A 140 3.57 4.46 15.32
C SER A 140 3.23 2.98 15.36
N ASN A 141 2.24 2.59 16.16
CA ASN A 141 1.68 1.25 16.01
C ASN A 141 1.10 1.17 14.60
N GLY A 142 1.74 0.39 13.73
CA GLY A 142 1.24 0.12 12.39
C GLY A 142 -0.23 -0.31 12.46
N TYR A 143 -1.05 0.19 11.56
CA TYR A 143 -2.48 -0.15 11.53
C TYR A 143 -2.63 -1.63 11.12
N THR A 144 -3.23 -2.45 11.98
CA THR A 144 -3.61 -3.81 11.62
C THR A 144 -5.04 -3.82 11.07
N PRO A 145 -5.26 -4.34 9.85
CA PRO A 145 -6.58 -4.36 9.25
C PRO A 145 -7.53 -5.23 10.08
N LEU A 146 -8.63 -4.62 10.53
CA LEU A 146 -9.70 -5.30 11.26
C LEU A 146 -10.60 -6.12 10.30
N LEU A 147 -11.37 -7.05 10.87
CA LEU A 147 -12.22 -7.97 10.09
C LEU A 147 -13.29 -7.24 9.26
N ASP A 148 -13.84 -6.14 9.76
CA ASP A 148 -14.82 -5.31 9.06
C ASP A 148 -14.24 -4.75 7.75
N LEU A 149 -13.02 -4.20 7.81
CA LEU A 149 -12.30 -3.73 6.64
C LEU A 149 -12.04 -4.85 5.64
N ILE A 150 -11.56 -6.00 6.12
CA ILE A 150 -11.22 -7.14 5.26
C ILE A 150 -12.48 -7.62 4.53
N ILE A 151 -13.59 -7.81 5.25
CA ILE A 151 -14.85 -8.30 4.70
C ILE A 151 -15.43 -7.31 3.69
N ILE A 152 -15.56 -6.03 4.05
CA ILE A 152 -16.18 -5.00 3.18
C ILE A 152 -15.38 -4.87 1.87
N ARG A 153 -14.04 -4.76 1.96
CA ARG A 153 -13.19 -4.62 0.77
C ARG A 153 -13.14 -5.89 -0.06
N TRP A 154 -13.14 -7.07 0.57
CA TRP A 154 -13.15 -8.33 -0.17
C TRP A 154 -14.46 -8.50 -0.95
N ILE A 155 -15.60 -8.19 -0.33
CA ILE A 155 -16.90 -8.16 -1.01
C ILE A 155 -16.86 -7.16 -2.17
N GLN A 156 -16.30 -5.96 -1.97
CA GLN A 156 -16.17 -4.97 -3.02
C GLN A 156 -15.34 -5.47 -4.21
N TYR A 157 -14.14 -6.02 -3.96
CA TYR A 157 -13.26 -6.53 -5.02
C TYR A 157 -13.91 -7.70 -5.77
N PHE A 158 -14.49 -8.65 -5.04
CA PHE A 158 -15.11 -9.82 -5.63
C PHE A 158 -16.38 -9.46 -6.43
N SER A 159 -17.24 -8.58 -5.89
CA SER A 159 -18.45 -8.13 -6.58
C SER A 159 -18.15 -7.29 -7.82
N ASN A 160 -17.16 -6.41 -7.75
CA ASN A 160 -16.71 -5.64 -8.91
C ASN A 160 -16.08 -6.57 -9.98
N ALA A 161 -15.24 -7.53 -9.55
CA ALA A 161 -14.71 -8.56 -10.44
C ALA A 161 -15.81 -9.38 -11.12
N CYS A 162 -16.82 -9.82 -10.37
CA CYS A 162 -17.97 -10.52 -10.93
C CYS A 162 -18.73 -9.64 -11.92
N TYR A 163 -19.03 -8.38 -11.58
CA TYR A 163 -19.81 -7.47 -12.43
C TYR A 163 -19.08 -7.14 -13.75
N VAL A 164 -17.83 -6.70 -13.67
CA VAL A 164 -17.02 -6.34 -14.85
C VAL A 164 -16.67 -7.58 -15.67
N GLY A 165 -16.21 -8.65 -15.01
CA GLY A 165 -15.77 -9.85 -15.72
C GLY A 165 -16.91 -10.64 -16.35
N ILE A 166 -18.11 -10.68 -15.76
CA ILE A 166 -19.26 -11.33 -16.39
C ILE A 166 -19.78 -10.53 -17.60
N LEU A 167 -19.71 -9.19 -17.55
CA LEU A 167 -20.00 -8.34 -18.72
C LEU A 167 -19.00 -8.56 -19.83
N PHE A 168 -17.71 -8.58 -19.52
CA PHE A 168 -16.65 -8.90 -20.48
C PHE A 168 -16.89 -10.28 -21.11
N PHE A 169 -17.19 -11.28 -20.28
CA PHE A 169 -17.48 -12.63 -20.73
C PHE A 169 -18.69 -12.67 -21.67
N TYR A 170 -19.77 -11.98 -21.32
CA TYR A 170 -20.97 -11.90 -22.15
C TYR A 170 -20.73 -11.17 -23.47
N LEU A 171 -20.00 -10.05 -23.44
CA LEU A 171 -19.76 -9.19 -24.60
C LEU A 171 -18.74 -9.76 -25.60
N LEU A 172 -17.67 -10.40 -25.10
CA LEU A 172 -16.50 -10.72 -25.92
C LEU A 172 -16.20 -12.22 -26.03
N ILE A 173 -16.72 -13.04 -25.11
CA ILE A 173 -16.43 -14.48 -25.07
C ILE A 173 -17.64 -15.29 -25.52
N MET A 174 -18.84 -14.98 -25.02
CA MET A 174 -20.06 -15.73 -25.29
C MET A 174 -20.39 -15.76 -26.80
N PRO A 175 -20.65 -16.93 -27.40
CA PRO A 175 -21.23 -17.04 -28.74
C PRO A 175 -22.63 -16.43 -28.80
N ASN A 176 -22.96 -15.75 -29.90
CA ASN A 176 -24.24 -15.05 -30.05
C ASN A 176 -25.44 -16.01 -29.95
N GLU A 177 -25.28 -17.25 -30.41
CA GLU A 177 -26.29 -18.31 -30.37
C GLU A 177 -26.67 -18.66 -28.92
N LEU A 178 -25.68 -18.73 -28.04
CA LEU A 178 -25.89 -18.96 -26.60
C LEU A 178 -26.41 -17.72 -25.90
N ALA A 179 -25.95 -16.53 -26.29
CA ALA A 179 -26.35 -15.26 -25.68
C ALA A 179 -27.84 -14.95 -25.86
N GLN A 180 -28.48 -15.49 -26.91
CA GLN A 180 -29.91 -15.37 -27.18
C GLN A 180 -30.78 -16.39 -26.42
N ASN A 181 -30.18 -17.40 -25.81
CA ASN A 181 -30.93 -18.41 -25.05
C ASN A 181 -31.47 -17.79 -23.74
N GLU A 182 -32.78 -17.90 -23.52
CA GLU A 182 -33.45 -17.30 -22.34
C GLU A 182 -32.93 -17.84 -21.00
N PHE A 183 -32.52 -19.12 -20.93
CA PHE A 183 -31.88 -19.67 -19.73
C PHE A 183 -30.53 -18.99 -19.46
N VAL A 184 -29.72 -18.79 -20.50
CA VAL A 184 -28.41 -18.13 -20.39
C VAL A 184 -28.58 -16.68 -19.96
N LYS A 185 -29.50 -15.96 -20.60
CA LYS A 185 -29.84 -14.57 -20.31
C LYS A 185 -30.34 -14.39 -18.87
N THR A 186 -31.27 -15.23 -18.42
CA THR A 186 -31.80 -15.19 -17.03
C THR A 186 -30.69 -15.41 -16.01
N ARG A 187 -29.79 -16.37 -16.26
CA ARG A 187 -28.68 -16.67 -15.36
C ARG A 187 -27.63 -15.57 -15.34
N PHE A 188 -27.32 -14.98 -16.50
CA PHE A 188 -26.45 -13.82 -16.64
C PHE A 188 -26.99 -12.63 -15.82
N LEU A 189 -28.27 -12.26 -16.01
CA LEU A 189 -28.90 -11.14 -15.30
C LEU A 189 -28.93 -11.38 -13.79
N ARG A 190 -29.17 -12.61 -13.35
CA ARG A 190 -29.12 -12.97 -11.92
C ARG A 190 -27.74 -12.69 -11.32
N ILE A 191 -26.66 -13.11 -12.00
CA ILE A 191 -25.28 -12.87 -11.53
C ILE A 191 -24.97 -11.38 -11.52
N ILE A 192 -25.35 -10.64 -12.57
CA ILE A 192 -25.20 -9.18 -12.64
C ILE A 192 -25.90 -8.49 -11.47
N ASN A 193 -27.16 -8.86 -11.18
CA ASN A 193 -27.93 -8.24 -10.10
C ASN A 193 -27.34 -8.51 -8.72
N PHE A 194 -26.92 -9.76 -8.45
CA PHE A 194 -26.26 -10.06 -7.17
C PHE A 194 -24.93 -9.33 -7.06
N SER A 195 -24.13 -9.30 -8.13
CA SER A 195 -22.86 -8.59 -8.14
C SER A 195 -23.06 -7.09 -7.89
N PHE A 196 -24.05 -6.48 -8.53
CA PHE A 196 -24.43 -5.09 -8.30
C PHE A 196 -24.88 -4.84 -6.86
N LEU A 197 -25.73 -5.70 -6.29
CA LEU A 197 -26.22 -5.56 -4.92
C LEU A 197 -25.08 -5.56 -3.89
N PHE A 198 -24.16 -6.52 -4.00
CA PHE A 198 -22.99 -6.59 -3.11
C PHE A 198 -22.03 -5.42 -3.34
N LEU A 199 -21.88 -4.97 -4.58
CA LEU A 199 -21.06 -3.80 -4.93
C LEU A 199 -21.65 -2.50 -4.34
N LEU A 200 -22.97 -2.33 -4.43
CA LEU A 200 -23.72 -1.22 -3.83
C LEU A 200 -23.50 -1.18 -2.32
N PHE A 201 -23.76 -2.28 -1.61
CA PHE A 201 -23.61 -2.32 -0.15
C PHE A 201 -22.17 -2.07 0.29
N SER A 202 -21.20 -2.71 -0.37
CA SER A 202 -19.78 -2.56 0.01
C SER A 202 -19.26 -1.13 -0.18
N ILE A 203 -19.62 -0.45 -1.28
CA ILE A 203 -19.23 0.95 -1.50
C ILE A 203 -19.94 1.88 -0.50
N LEU A 204 -21.23 1.68 -0.21
CA LEU A 204 -21.92 2.50 0.79
C LEU A 204 -21.32 2.34 2.20
N LEU A 205 -20.86 1.13 2.55
CA LEU A 205 -20.20 0.87 3.84
C LEU A 205 -18.75 1.37 3.91
N ASN A 206 -18.10 1.73 2.80
CA ASN A 206 -16.73 2.24 2.83
C ASN A 206 -16.59 3.58 3.54
N LEU A 207 -17.58 4.48 3.43
CA LEU A 207 -17.52 5.79 4.08
C LEU A 207 -17.53 5.68 5.61
N PRO A 208 -18.49 4.99 6.26
CA PRO A 208 -18.47 4.80 7.71
C PRO A 208 -17.26 3.94 8.17
N LEU A 209 -16.82 2.97 7.37
CA LEU A 209 -15.58 2.23 7.63
C LEU A 209 -14.36 3.15 7.66
N MET A 210 -14.27 4.09 6.71
CA MET A 210 -13.16 5.04 6.68
C MET A 210 -13.21 5.96 7.91
N ALA A 211 -14.40 6.45 8.27
CA ALA A 211 -14.59 7.27 9.45
C ALA A 211 -14.20 6.53 10.75
N SER A 212 -14.47 5.22 10.85
CA SER A 212 -14.13 4.43 12.05
C SER A 212 -12.62 4.29 12.23
N ILE A 213 -11.89 4.10 11.12
CA ILE A 213 -10.43 4.01 11.08
C ILE A 213 -9.80 5.36 11.43
N GLU A 214 -10.31 6.43 10.82
CA GLU A 214 -9.77 7.78 10.99
C GLU A 214 -9.99 8.31 12.43
N LEU A 215 -11.21 8.16 12.96
CA LEU A 215 -11.57 8.62 14.30
C LEU A 215 -11.26 7.61 15.39
N THR A 216 -10.75 6.43 15.04
CA THR A 216 -10.44 5.34 16.00
C THR A 216 -11.61 5.06 16.94
N THR A 217 -12.83 4.98 16.40
CA THR A 217 -14.08 4.84 17.17
C THR A 217 -14.95 3.69 16.64
N SER A 218 -15.89 3.22 17.46
CA SER A 218 -16.85 2.17 17.10
C SER A 218 -17.85 2.59 16.02
N TRP A 219 -18.40 1.62 15.28
CA TRP A 219 -19.44 1.79 14.25
C TRP A 219 -20.66 2.59 14.71
N SER A 220 -21.07 2.46 15.98
CA SER A 220 -22.21 3.21 16.53
C SER A 220 -22.01 4.72 16.47
N ASN A 221 -20.77 5.19 16.62
CA ASN A 221 -20.45 6.60 16.77
C ASN A 221 -20.16 7.28 15.42
N VAL A 222 -19.80 6.51 14.39
CA VAL A 222 -19.52 7.03 13.03
C VAL A 222 -20.73 7.13 12.12
N LEU A 223 -21.87 6.54 12.49
CA LEU A 223 -23.13 6.72 11.76
C LEU A 223 -23.78 8.09 12.01
N ASN A 224 -23.12 9.00 12.73
CA ASN A 224 -23.56 10.39 12.86
C ASN A 224 -23.42 11.12 11.52
N VAL A 225 -24.50 11.78 11.09
CA VAL A 225 -24.57 12.53 9.83
C VAL A 225 -23.50 13.61 9.75
N GLN A 226 -23.19 14.31 10.85
CA GLN A 226 -22.18 15.36 10.86
C GLN A 226 -20.79 14.77 10.56
N THR A 227 -20.44 13.66 11.22
CA THR A 227 -19.18 12.95 10.99
C THR A 227 -19.02 12.50 9.54
N LEU A 228 -20.07 11.88 8.98
CA LEU A 228 -20.05 11.43 7.58
C LEU A 228 -19.95 12.61 6.60
N MET A 229 -20.65 13.71 6.90
CA MET A 229 -20.57 14.93 6.07
C MET A 229 -19.18 15.56 6.12
N ASP A 230 -18.55 15.60 7.30
CA ASP A 230 -17.18 16.11 7.47
C ASP A 230 -16.19 15.25 6.69
N MET A 231 -16.32 13.92 6.73
CA MET A 231 -15.50 13.01 5.92
C MET A 231 -15.64 13.30 4.43
N VAL A 232 -16.87 13.44 3.93
CA VAL A 232 -17.15 13.68 2.51
C VAL A 232 -16.59 15.02 2.03
N ARG A 233 -16.72 16.08 2.83
CA ARG A 233 -16.32 17.43 2.44
C ARG A 233 -14.82 17.68 2.59
N ASN A 234 -14.23 17.17 3.66
CA ASN A 234 -12.90 17.58 4.10
C ASN A 234 -11.79 16.58 3.74
N THR A 235 -12.13 15.35 3.32
CA THR A 235 -11.12 14.34 2.92
C THR A 235 -11.10 14.10 1.42
N ALA A 236 -9.93 13.76 0.87
CA ALA A 236 -9.77 13.38 -0.54
C ALA A 236 -10.50 12.08 -0.86
N LEU A 237 -10.47 11.12 0.06
CA LEU A 237 -11.15 9.84 -0.10
C LEU A 237 -12.68 10.00 -0.05
N GLY A 238 -13.22 10.95 0.72
CA GLY A 238 -14.62 11.33 0.69
C GLY A 238 -15.08 11.84 -0.68
N LYS A 239 -14.24 12.62 -1.37
CA LYS A 239 -14.51 13.07 -2.76
C LYS A 239 -14.50 11.91 -3.75
N ILE A 240 -13.58 10.97 -3.60
CA ILE A 240 -13.55 9.76 -4.46
C ILE A 240 -14.77 8.88 -4.20
N TRP A 241 -15.23 8.80 -2.94
CA TRP A 241 -16.45 8.10 -2.59
C TRP A 241 -17.69 8.71 -3.27
N ILE A 242 -17.78 10.04 -3.39
CA ILE A 242 -18.85 10.69 -4.19
C ILE A 242 -18.81 10.19 -5.64
N LEU A 243 -17.64 10.17 -6.28
CA LEU A 243 -17.49 9.66 -7.65
C LEU A 243 -17.93 8.19 -7.76
N GLN A 244 -17.64 7.36 -6.73
CA GLN A 244 -18.10 5.97 -6.68
C GLN A 244 -19.62 5.86 -6.54
N VAL A 245 -20.26 6.74 -5.76
CA VAL A 245 -21.72 6.80 -5.63
C VAL A 245 -22.37 7.26 -6.92
N ASP A 246 -21.77 8.23 -7.62
CA ASP A 246 -22.24 8.69 -8.93
C ASP A 246 -22.16 7.58 -9.97
N ASP A 247 -21.01 6.87 -10.06
CA ASP A 247 -20.86 5.69 -10.92
C ASP A 247 -21.88 4.61 -10.57
N LEU A 248 -22.13 4.35 -9.28
CA LEU A 248 -23.14 3.40 -8.82
C LEU A 248 -24.56 3.81 -9.22
N PHE A 249 -24.88 5.09 -9.19
CA PHE A 249 -26.19 5.61 -9.61
C PHE A 249 -26.43 5.29 -11.09
N PHE A 250 -25.47 5.60 -11.97
CA PHE A 250 -25.58 5.23 -13.39
C PHE A 250 -25.58 3.72 -13.58
N LEU A 251 -24.73 2.99 -12.86
CA LEU A 251 -24.70 1.53 -12.90
C LEU A 251 -26.05 0.91 -12.50
N SER A 252 -26.75 1.50 -11.52
CA SER A 252 -28.10 1.10 -11.11
C SER A 252 -29.10 1.26 -12.25
N ILE A 253 -29.09 2.41 -12.93
CA ILE A 253 -29.96 2.69 -14.09
C ILE A 253 -29.72 1.66 -15.18
N PHE A 254 -28.46 1.45 -15.58
CA PHE A 254 -28.16 0.54 -16.69
C PHE A 254 -28.37 -0.92 -16.31
N THR A 255 -28.11 -1.31 -15.05
CA THR A 255 -28.46 -2.64 -14.54
C THR A 255 -29.97 -2.85 -14.58
N TYR A 256 -30.77 -1.87 -14.17
CA TYR A 256 -32.22 -1.92 -14.31
C TYR A 256 -32.66 -2.05 -15.79
N LEU A 257 -32.05 -1.29 -16.70
CA LEU A 257 -32.35 -1.35 -18.13
C LEU A 257 -31.97 -2.70 -18.78
N LEU A 258 -30.96 -3.40 -18.27
CA LEU A 258 -30.63 -4.78 -18.66
C LEU A 258 -31.73 -5.76 -18.23
N ASN A 259 -32.40 -5.52 -17.11
CA ASN A 259 -33.48 -6.38 -16.60
C ASN A 259 -34.84 -6.07 -17.23
N ALA A 260 -35.10 -4.80 -17.56
CA ALA A 260 -36.24 -4.43 -18.38
C ALA A 260 -36.12 -5.16 -19.72
N LYS A 261 -37.23 -5.58 -20.34
CA LYS A 261 -37.28 -6.28 -21.65
C LYS A 261 -36.58 -5.55 -22.82
N LYS A 262 -35.92 -4.42 -22.55
CA LYS A 262 -35.03 -3.63 -23.41
C LYS A 262 -33.59 -4.18 -23.48
N PHE A 263 -33.26 -5.30 -22.85
CA PHE A 263 -31.96 -5.99 -22.95
C PHE A 263 -31.44 -6.17 -24.38
N ASN A 264 -32.34 -6.29 -25.37
CA ASN A 264 -31.96 -6.50 -26.76
C ASN A 264 -31.24 -5.30 -27.41
N LYS A 265 -31.13 -4.16 -26.73
CA LYS A 265 -30.28 -3.05 -27.19
C LYS A 265 -28.82 -3.35 -26.87
N PRO A 266 -27.95 -3.55 -27.88
CA PRO A 266 -26.55 -3.96 -27.65
C PRO A 266 -25.73 -2.90 -26.89
N LEU A 267 -26.21 -1.67 -26.80
CA LEU A 267 -25.52 -0.57 -26.14
C LEU A 267 -25.51 -0.68 -24.60
N PHE A 268 -26.55 -1.23 -23.96
CA PHE A 268 -26.66 -1.20 -22.50
C PHE A 268 -25.58 -2.02 -21.77
N PRO A 269 -25.25 -3.26 -22.21
CA PRO A 269 -24.15 -4.00 -21.58
C PRO A 269 -22.80 -3.29 -21.71
N TRP A 270 -22.55 -2.58 -22.83
CA TRP A 270 -21.34 -1.77 -23.00
C TRP A 270 -21.30 -0.58 -22.05
N ILE A 271 -22.41 0.13 -21.87
CA ILE A 271 -22.46 1.25 -20.92
C ILE A 271 -22.26 0.75 -19.48
N SER A 272 -22.95 -0.34 -19.08
CA SER A 272 -22.70 -0.98 -17.78
C SER A 272 -21.24 -1.39 -17.59
N PHE A 273 -20.59 -1.88 -18.65
CA PHE A 273 -19.18 -2.27 -18.61
C PHE A 273 -18.27 -1.05 -18.39
N ILE A 274 -18.54 0.07 -19.06
CA ILE A 274 -17.79 1.32 -18.88
C ILE A 274 -17.88 1.83 -17.44
N PHE A 275 -19.08 1.89 -16.86
CA PHE A 275 -19.25 2.34 -15.47
C PHE A 275 -18.64 1.34 -14.46
N GLY A 276 -18.72 0.04 -14.71
CA GLY A 276 -18.02 -0.96 -13.90
C GLY A 276 -16.50 -0.78 -13.93
N ILE A 277 -15.93 -0.45 -15.09
CA ILE A 277 -14.52 -0.08 -15.24
C ILE A 277 -14.23 1.25 -14.51
N GLY A 278 -15.13 2.23 -14.57
CA GLY A 278 -15.04 3.49 -13.82
C GLY A 278 -14.84 3.26 -12.32
N LEU A 279 -15.59 2.31 -11.73
CA LEU A 279 -15.43 1.91 -10.34
C LEU A 279 -14.06 1.29 -10.02
N LEU A 280 -13.42 0.61 -10.98
CA LEU A 280 -12.04 0.12 -10.82
C LEU A 280 -11.03 1.26 -10.89
N LEU A 281 -11.25 2.24 -11.76
CA LEU A 281 -10.42 3.43 -11.87
C LEU A 281 -10.49 4.27 -10.59
N THR A 282 -11.68 4.54 -10.06
CA THR A 282 -11.82 5.23 -8.77
C THR A 282 -11.13 4.46 -7.64
N LYS A 283 -11.12 3.12 -7.68
CA LYS A 283 -10.36 2.34 -6.70
C LYS A 283 -8.84 2.55 -6.83
N ALA A 284 -8.29 2.59 -8.05
CA ALA A 284 -6.89 2.89 -8.28
C ALA A 284 -6.48 4.30 -7.78
N LEU A 285 -7.44 5.23 -7.71
CA LEU A 285 -7.23 6.58 -7.14
C LEU A 285 -7.22 6.61 -5.60
N THR A 286 -7.49 5.49 -4.91
CA THR A 286 -7.52 5.41 -3.43
C THR A 286 -6.35 4.67 -2.80
N GLY A 287 -5.39 4.19 -3.59
CA GLY A 287 -4.24 3.40 -3.11
C GLY A 287 -2.93 4.20 -3.06
N HIS A 288 -1.85 3.56 -2.59
CA HIS A 288 -0.50 4.17 -2.49
C HIS A 288 0.02 4.76 -3.82
N SER A 289 -0.54 4.33 -4.96
CA SER A 289 -0.21 4.87 -6.28
C SER A 289 -0.65 6.33 -6.46
N PHE A 290 -1.75 6.76 -5.83
CA PHE A 290 -2.26 8.14 -5.91
C PHE A 290 -1.38 9.14 -5.16
N SER A 291 -0.70 8.67 -4.11
CA SER A 291 -0.03 9.54 -3.15
C SER A 291 1.37 9.97 -3.56
N ARG A 292 1.86 9.43 -4.68
CA ARG A 292 3.21 9.68 -5.18
C ARG A 292 3.27 11.01 -5.95
N PRO A 293 4.44 11.68 -5.99
CA PRO A 293 4.58 12.95 -6.71
C PRO A 293 4.25 12.87 -8.21
N ASN A 294 4.52 11.72 -8.84
CA ASN A 294 4.13 11.42 -10.22
C ASN A 294 3.18 10.22 -10.25
N PRO A 295 1.90 10.42 -9.96
CA PRO A 295 0.98 9.31 -9.67
C PRO A 295 0.40 8.67 -10.94
N THR A 296 0.52 9.31 -12.10
CA THR A 296 -0.18 8.92 -13.34
C THR A 296 0.13 7.48 -13.80
N LEU A 297 1.41 7.13 -13.89
CA LEU A 297 1.84 5.80 -14.30
C LEU A 297 1.51 4.72 -13.23
N PRO A 298 1.81 4.93 -11.93
CA PRO A 298 1.37 4.03 -10.87
C PRO A 298 -0.14 3.78 -10.85
N ILE A 299 -0.96 4.83 -10.95
CA ILE A 299 -2.43 4.70 -11.03
C ILE A 299 -2.83 3.85 -12.24
N GLY A 300 -2.23 4.11 -13.41
CA GLY A 300 -2.50 3.35 -14.62
C GLY A 300 -2.16 1.86 -14.47
N MET A 301 -1.05 1.54 -13.82
CA MET A 301 -0.63 0.17 -13.56
C MET A 301 -1.55 -0.55 -12.58
N ASP A 302 -1.94 0.11 -11.49
CA ASP A 302 -2.90 -0.43 -10.52
C ASP A 302 -4.27 -0.66 -11.18
N PHE A 303 -4.74 0.30 -11.98
CA PHE A 303 -5.99 0.18 -12.73
C PHE A 303 -5.96 -1.01 -13.70
N LEU A 304 -4.89 -1.15 -14.48
CA LEU A 304 -4.72 -2.27 -15.41
C LEU A 304 -4.63 -3.61 -14.68
N HIS A 305 -3.95 -3.65 -13.53
CA HIS A 305 -3.87 -4.84 -12.69
C HIS A 305 -5.26 -5.25 -12.18
N LEU A 306 -6.01 -4.30 -11.61
CA LEU A 306 -7.37 -4.52 -11.12
C LEU A 306 -8.32 -4.96 -12.23
N LEU A 307 -8.28 -4.30 -13.40
CA LEU A 307 -9.10 -4.66 -14.55
C LEU A 307 -8.80 -6.08 -15.05
N ALA A 308 -7.52 -6.44 -15.18
CA ALA A 308 -7.12 -7.77 -15.60
C ALA A 308 -7.55 -8.85 -14.59
N ALA A 309 -7.40 -8.59 -13.29
CA ALA A 309 -7.87 -9.49 -12.23
C ALA A 309 -9.40 -9.65 -12.25
N SER A 310 -10.14 -8.55 -12.39
CA SER A 310 -11.60 -8.54 -12.50
C SER A 310 -12.10 -9.34 -13.70
N ILE A 311 -11.48 -9.16 -14.86
CA ILE A 311 -11.84 -9.91 -16.07
C ILE A 311 -11.55 -11.41 -15.89
N TRP A 312 -10.42 -11.81 -15.30
CA TRP A 312 -10.10 -13.23 -15.08
C TRP A 312 -11.12 -13.88 -14.14
N ILE A 313 -11.29 -13.33 -12.93
CA ILE A 313 -12.16 -13.91 -11.91
C ILE A 313 -13.62 -13.92 -12.37
N GLY A 314 -14.14 -12.81 -12.91
CA GLY A 314 -15.53 -12.77 -13.37
C GLY A 314 -15.78 -13.64 -14.61
N SER A 315 -14.79 -13.81 -15.49
CA SER A 315 -14.91 -14.76 -16.61
C SER A 315 -14.91 -16.22 -16.12
N LEU A 316 -14.14 -16.57 -15.08
CA LEU A 316 -14.19 -17.89 -14.45
C LEU A 316 -15.56 -18.15 -13.83
N VAL A 317 -16.13 -17.16 -13.13
CA VAL A 317 -17.51 -17.22 -12.62
C VAL A 317 -18.49 -17.46 -13.77
N GLY A 318 -18.32 -16.78 -14.91
CA GLY A 318 -19.09 -17.03 -16.13
C GLY A 318 -18.97 -18.48 -16.63
N ILE A 319 -17.74 -18.96 -16.84
CA ILE A 319 -17.48 -20.33 -17.32
C ILE A 319 -18.13 -21.37 -16.39
N ILE A 320 -17.97 -21.20 -15.08
CA ILE A 320 -18.54 -22.11 -14.07
C ILE A 320 -20.07 -22.02 -14.06
N ALA A 321 -20.64 -20.81 -14.09
CA ALA A 321 -22.08 -20.60 -14.13
C ALA A 321 -22.72 -21.27 -15.35
N PHE A 322 -22.02 -21.31 -16.47
CA PHE A 322 -22.49 -21.91 -17.71
C PHE A 322 -21.99 -23.34 -17.94
N PHE A 323 -21.33 -23.96 -16.96
CA PHE A 323 -20.81 -25.33 -17.06
C PHE A 323 -21.89 -26.37 -17.38
N SER A 324 -23.14 -26.17 -16.95
CA SER A 324 -24.25 -27.07 -17.29
C SER A 324 -24.44 -27.24 -18.81
N LEU A 325 -24.08 -26.23 -19.60
CA LEU A 325 -24.13 -26.29 -21.07
C LEU A 325 -23.10 -27.23 -21.67
N SER A 326 -22.02 -27.56 -20.95
CA SER A 326 -21.04 -28.55 -21.40
C SER A 326 -21.62 -29.97 -21.39
N LYS A 327 -22.63 -30.23 -20.55
CA LYS A 327 -23.25 -31.55 -20.38
C LYS A 327 -24.34 -31.84 -21.41
N MET A 328 -24.89 -30.80 -22.04
CA MET A 328 -25.94 -30.92 -23.05
C MET A 328 -25.30 -31.13 -24.42
N MET A 329 -25.73 -32.16 -25.15
CA MET A 329 -25.14 -32.55 -26.45
C MET A 329 -25.19 -31.40 -27.48
N GLU A 330 -26.28 -30.63 -27.50
CA GLU A 330 -26.50 -29.51 -28.42
C GLU A 330 -25.53 -28.34 -28.18
N THR A 331 -25.27 -27.99 -26.91
CA THR A 331 -24.47 -26.80 -26.55
C THR A 331 -23.02 -27.11 -26.18
N LYS A 332 -22.64 -28.39 -26.13
CA LYS A 332 -21.30 -28.86 -25.76
C LYS A 332 -20.19 -28.23 -26.61
N ASN A 333 -20.37 -28.20 -27.93
CA ASN A 333 -19.37 -27.61 -28.82
C ASN A 333 -19.21 -26.10 -28.61
N LEU A 334 -20.32 -25.39 -28.38
CA LEU A 334 -20.32 -23.95 -28.08
C LEU A 334 -19.65 -23.65 -26.74
N TYR A 335 -19.81 -24.53 -25.73
CA TYR A 335 -19.10 -24.41 -24.46
C TYR A 335 -17.57 -24.58 -24.62
N PHE A 336 -17.11 -25.55 -25.41
CA PHE A 336 -15.67 -25.67 -25.68
C PHE A 336 -15.13 -24.50 -26.53
N GLU A 337 -15.97 -23.86 -27.33
CA GLU A 337 -15.62 -22.62 -28.00
C GLU A 337 -15.40 -21.46 -27.01
N ILE A 338 -16.27 -21.31 -26.00
CA ILE A 338 -16.09 -20.35 -24.89
C ILE A 338 -14.72 -20.53 -24.25
N LEU A 339 -14.34 -21.76 -23.88
CA LEU A 339 -13.03 -22.05 -23.29
C LEU A 339 -11.88 -21.64 -24.20
N ARG A 340 -11.98 -21.92 -25.51
CA ARG A 340 -10.96 -21.55 -26.49
C ARG A 340 -10.84 -20.03 -26.67
N ARG A 341 -11.97 -19.31 -26.67
CA ARG A 341 -12.01 -17.84 -26.75
C ARG A 341 -11.40 -17.22 -25.50
N PHE A 342 -11.80 -17.69 -24.32
CA PHE A 342 -11.25 -17.24 -23.04
C PHE A 342 -9.75 -17.51 -22.95
N SER A 343 -9.27 -18.67 -23.39
CA SER A 343 -7.84 -19.01 -23.31
C SER A 343 -6.93 -18.01 -24.03
N LYS A 344 -7.37 -17.42 -25.15
CA LYS A 344 -6.62 -16.35 -25.85
C LYS A 344 -6.52 -15.09 -25.01
N TRP A 345 -7.62 -14.71 -24.36
CA TRP A 345 -7.66 -13.57 -23.45
C TRP A 345 -6.88 -13.85 -22.16
N GLY A 346 -6.94 -15.07 -21.64
CA GLY A 346 -6.22 -15.51 -20.45
C GLY A 346 -4.72 -15.27 -20.56
N THR A 347 -4.10 -15.55 -21.71
CA THR A 347 -2.67 -15.25 -21.93
C THR A 347 -2.37 -13.74 -21.83
N VAL A 348 -3.21 -12.89 -22.41
CA VAL A 348 -3.04 -11.42 -22.34
C VAL A 348 -3.24 -10.93 -20.91
N ILE A 349 -4.26 -11.44 -20.21
CA ILE A 349 -4.57 -11.09 -18.83
C ILE A 349 -3.42 -11.46 -17.88
N VAL A 350 -2.87 -12.68 -18.02
CA VAL A 350 -1.71 -13.12 -17.23
C VAL A 350 -0.51 -12.20 -17.50
N LEU A 351 -0.23 -11.87 -18.76
CA LEU A 351 0.87 -10.96 -19.10
C LEU A 351 0.69 -9.58 -18.45
N VAL A 352 -0.51 -9.01 -18.52
CA VAL A 352 -0.83 -7.71 -17.87
C VAL A 352 -0.67 -7.82 -16.35
N LEU A 353 -1.17 -8.87 -15.71
CA LEU A 353 -1.06 -9.07 -14.26
C LEU A 353 0.39 -9.23 -13.79
N THR A 354 1.18 -10.02 -14.52
CA THR A 354 2.59 -10.24 -14.17
C THR A 354 3.39 -8.94 -14.36
N THR A 355 3.21 -8.23 -15.47
CA THR A 355 3.96 -6.99 -15.74
C THR A 355 3.62 -5.88 -14.75
N THR A 356 2.32 -5.62 -14.54
CA THR A 356 1.85 -4.63 -13.55
C THR A 356 2.19 -5.03 -12.12
N GLY A 357 2.13 -6.32 -11.78
CA GLY A 357 2.51 -6.82 -10.46
C GLY A 357 4.00 -6.69 -10.16
N VAL A 358 4.87 -6.99 -11.15
CA VAL A 358 6.32 -6.78 -11.04
C VAL A 358 6.63 -5.30 -10.87
N PHE A 359 5.98 -4.43 -11.66
CA PHE A 359 6.11 -2.98 -11.50
C PHE A 359 5.71 -2.53 -10.08
N GLY A 360 4.57 -2.98 -9.57
CA GLY A 360 4.13 -2.70 -8.21
C GLY A 360 5.09 -3.22 -7.13
N ALA A 361 5.74 -4.37 -7.34
CA ALA A 361 6.72 -4.91 -6.41
C ALA A 361 7.96 -4.00 -6.31
N PHE A 362 8.50 -3.55 -7.45
CA PHE A 362 9.64 -2.61 -7.48
C PHE A 362 9.32 -1.27 -6.82
N LEU A 363 8.06 -0.84 -6.88
CA LEU A 363 7.63 0.41 -6.25
C LEU A 363 7.51 0.34 -4.73
N ASN A 364 7.32 -0.85 -4.15
CA ASN A 364 6.95 -0.99 -2.75
C ASN A 364 7.93 -1.84 -1.92
N ILE A 365 8.89 -2.53 -2.57
CA ILE A 365 9.89 -3.36 -1.92
C ILE A 365 11.30 -2.79 -2.19
N PRO A 366 11.99 -2.25 -1.17
CA PRO A 366 13.28 -1.60 -1.36
C PRO A 366 14.42 -2.59 -1.63
N ASN A 367 14.40 -3.77 -1.01
CA ASN A 367 15.44 -4.77 -1.13
C ASN A 367 14.90 -6.20 -0.89
N LEU A 368 15.73 -7.21 -1.14
CA LEU A 368 15.33 -8.62 -1.03
C LEU A 368 15.11 -9.06 0.43
N SER A 369 15.78 -8.43 1.41
CA SER A 369 15.56 -8.72 2.83
C SER A 369 14.13 -8.35 3.23
N SER A 370 13.67 -7.17 2.81
CA SER A 370 12.31 -6.71 3.09
C SER A 370 11.24 -7.58 2.44
N LEU A 371 11.55 -8.37 1.41
CA LEU A 371 10.59 -9.32 0.83
C LEU A 371 10.26 -10.49 1.78
N VAL A 372 11.18 -10.87 2.67
CA VAL A 372 11.03 -12.06 3.54
C VAL A 372 10.77 -11.68 5.00
N TYR A 373 11.30 -10.55 5.45
CA TYR A 373 11.19 -10.13 6.86
C TYR A 373 10.02 -9.19 7.15
N THR A 374 9.33 -8.67 6.12
CA THR A 374 8.17 -7.79 6.31
C THR A 374 6.86 -8.54 6.06
N ASP A 375 5.80 -8.14 6.77
CA ASP A 375 4.45 -8.68 6.56
C ASP A 375 3.94 -8.40 5.14
N TYR A 376 4.29 -7.24 4.59
CA TYR A 376 4.00 -6.87 3.21
C TYR A 376 4.66 -7.84 2.21
N GLY A 377 5.96 -8.08 2.38
CA GLY A 377 6.74 -9.00 1.56
C GLY A 377 6.22 -10.43 1.62
N ASN A 378 5.95 -10.94 2.83
CA ASN A 378 5.39 -12.28 3.03
C ASN A 378 4.00 -12.44 2.42
N THR A 379 3.14 -11.43 2.53
CA THR A 379 1.82 -11.42 1.90
C THR A 379 1.93 -11.41 0.37
N LEU A 380 2.87 -10.62 -0.18
CA LEU A 380 3.14 -10.59 -1.62
C LEU A 380 3.66 -11.95 -2.11
N LEU A 381 4.60 -12.58 -1.39
CA LEU A 381 5.09 -13.93 -1.71
C LEU A 381 3.94 -14.93 -1.77
N GLY A 382 3.04 -14.91 -0.78
CA GLY A 382 1.83 -15.74 -0.79
C GLY A 382 0.98 -15.53 -2.05
N LYS A 383 0.77 -14.27 -2.46
CA LYS A 383 0.06 -13.96 -3.73
C LYS A 383 0.80 -14.48 -4.96
N VAL A 384 2.12 -14.34 -5.02
CA VAL A 384 2.93 -14.81 -6.15
C VAL A 384 2.88 -16.33 -6.25
N ILE A 385 3.00 -17.06 -5.13
CA ILE A 385 2.89 -18.51 -5.10
C ILE A 385 1.51 -18.95 -5.59
N LEU A 386 0.43 -18.35 -5.08
CA LEU A 386 -0.93 -18.67 -5.52
C LEU A 386 -1.18 -18.31 -6.99
N LEU A 387 -0.59 -17.22 -7.49
CA LEU A 387 -0.64 -16.87 -8.92
C LEU A 387 0.03 -17.95 -9.78
N VAL A 388 1.21 -18.44 -9.38
CA VAL A 388 1.89 -19.54 -10.08
C VAL A 388 1.02 -20.80 -10.08
N VAL A 389 0.40 -21.14 -8.94
CA VAL A 389 -0.56 -22.25 -8.85
C VAL A 389 -1.74 -22.05 -9.81
N MET A 390 -2.33 -20.85 -9.86
CA MET A 390 -3.41 -20.53 -10.79
C MET A 390 -2.98 -20.67 -12.25
N ILE A 391 -1.77 -20.22 -12.62
CA ILE A 391 -1.24 -20.35 -13.98
C ILE A 391 -1.07 -21.83 -14.36
N ILE A 392 -0.59 -22.67 -13.44
CA ILE A 392 -0.47 -24.12 -13.65
C ILE A 392 -1.85 -24.75 -13.87
N ILE A 393 -2.84 -24.41 -13.02
CA ILE A 393 -4.23 -24.91 -13.16
C ILE A 393 -4.83 -24.44 -14.49
N ALA A 394 -4.67 -23.17 -14.86
CA ALA A 394 -5.14 -22.60 -16.11
C ALA A 394 -4.50 -23.29 -17.33
N ALA A 395 -3.20 -23.61 -17.28
CA ALA A 395 -2.51 -24.35 -18.32
C ALA A 395 -3.06 -25.80 -18.46
N ILE A 396 -3.35 -26.47 -17.34
CA ILE A 396 -4.00 -27.78 -17.35
C ILE A 396 -5.41 -27.69 -17.96
N ASN A 397 -6.18 -26.67 -17.58
CA ASN A 397 -7.52 -26.41 -18.11
C ASN A 397 -7.49 -26.14 -19.62
N PHE A 398 -6.50 -25.37 -20.09
CA PHE A 398 -6.26 -25.12 -21.51
C PHE A 398 -6.01 -26.41 -22.29
N LEU A 399 -5.13 -27.29 -21.79
CA LEU A 399 -4.83 -28.57 -22.43
C LEU A 399 -6.04 -29.52 -22.45
N LYS A 400 -6.82 -29.56 -21.36
CA LYS A 400 -8.07 -30.34 -21.28
C LYS A 400 -9.12 -29.81 -22.26
N GLY A 401 -9.28 -28.49 -22.35
CA GLY A 401 -10.18 -27.82 -23.29
C GLY A 401 -9.84 -28.11 -24.75
N LYS A 402 -8.54 -28.08 -25.12
CA LYS A 402 -8.07 -28.44 -26.47
C LYS A 402 -8.41 -29.89 -26.82
N ARG A 403 -8.35 -30.80 -25.85
CA ARG A 403 -8.69 -32.23 -26.01
C ARG A 403 -10.18 -32.54 -25.82
N LYS A 404 -11.04 -31.52 -25.63
CA LYS A 404 -12.48 -31.65 -25.32
C LYS A 404 -12.78 -32.63 -24.18
N LYS A 405 -11.90 -32.71 -23.18
CA LYS A 405 -12.06 -33.62 -22.03
C LYS A 405 -12.86 -32.95 -20.91
N GLU A 406 -14.02 -33.51 -20.60
CA GLU A 406 -14.91 -33.00 -19.54
C GLU A 406 -14.55 -33.51 -18.14
N LYS A 407 -13.98 -34.72 -18.05
CA LYS A 407 -13.69 -35.37 -16.76
C LYS A 407 -12.75 -34.51 -15.92
N GLY A 408 -13.22 -34.12 -14.73
CA GLY A 408 -12.46 -33.28 -13.78
C GLY A 408 -12.24 -31.83 -14.23
N LEU A 409 -12.96 -31.34 -15.24
CA LEU A 409 -12.88 -29.93 -15.67
C LEU A 409 -13.55 -29.00 -14.65
N SER A 410 -14.76 -29.35 -14.18
CA SER A 410 -15.50 -28.57 -13.18
C SER A 410 -14.69 -28.36 -11.90
N THR A 411 -14.13 -29.43 -11.35
CA THR A 411 -13.30 -29.38 -10.13
C THR A 411 -12.09 -28.45 -10.31
N SER A 412 -11.46 -28.50 -11.49
CA SER A 412 -10.29 -27.68 -11.83
C SER A 412 -10.65 -26.20 -12.02
N LEU A 413 -11.83 -25.89 -12.55
CA LEU A 413 -12.33 -24.52 -12.66
C LEU A 413 -12.70 -23.95 -11.27
N TRP A 414 -13.38 -24.74 -10.44
CA TRP A 414 -13.69 -24.35 -9.06
C TRP A 414 -12.42 -24.14 -8.23
N SER A 415 -11.41 -24.99 -8.37
CA SER A 415 -10.12 -24.78 -7.70
C SER A 415 -9.46 -23.49 -8.15
N GLU A 416 -9.48 -23.18 -9.45
CA GLU A 416 -8.93 -21.92 -9.97
C GLU A 416 -9.67 -20.70 -9.40
N LEU A 417 -11.00 -20.75 -9.33
CA LEU A 417 -11.81 -19.68 -8.75
C LEU A 417 -11.54 -19.50 -7.25
N ILE A 418 -11.49 -20.59 -6.47
CA ILE A 418 -11.21 -20.54 -5.03
C ILE A 418 -9.81 -19.97 -4.78
N THR A 419 -8.79 -20.41 -5.53
CA THR A 419 -7.45 -19.82 -5.43
C THR A 419 -7.48 -18.32 -5.76
N GLY A 420 -8.21 -17.91 -6.80
CA GLY A 420 -8.41 -16.51 -7.13
C GLY A 420 -9.10 -15.70 -6.03
N MET A 421 -10.09 -16.27 -5.35
CA MET A 421 -10.76 -15.65 -4.19
C MET A 421 -9.80 -15.45 -3.00
N ILE A 422 -8.90 -16.40 -2.76
CA ILE A 422 -7.84 -16.27 -1.74
C ILE A 422 -6.82 -15.21 -2.15
N VAL A 423 -6.44 -15.13 -3.44
CA VAL A 423 -5.58 -14.06 -3.95
C VAL A 423 -6.22 -12.67 -3.76
N LEU A 424 -7.53 -12.54 -3.96
CA LEU A 424 -8.25 -11.31 -3.66
C LEU A 424 -8.24 -10.99 -2.17
N LEU A 425 -8.37 -11.99 -1.28
CA LEU A 425 -8.25 -11.80 0.17
C LEU A 425 -6.86 -11.29 0.56
N LEU A 426 -5.81 -11.94 0.07
CA LEU A 426 -4.44 -11.45 0.27
C LEU A 426 -4.22 -10.07 -0.36
N SER A 427 -4.91 -9.73 -1.45
CA SER A 427 -4.86 -8.38 -2.03
C SER A 427 -5.43 -7.34 -1.08
N VAL A 428 -6.56 -7.63 -0.42
CA VAL A 428 -7.13 -6.73 0.59
C VAL A 428 -6.15 -6.52 1.73
N ILE A 429 -5.57 -7.59 2.27
CA ILE A 429 -4.57 -7.52 3.35
C ILE A 429 -3.36 -6.69 2.90
N LEU A 430 -2.77 -7.03 1.74
CA LEU A 430 -1.59 -6.35 1.20
C LEU A 430 -1.80 -4.84 1.02
N THR A 431 -2.98 -4.42 0.53
CA THR A 431 -3.30 -3.00 0.29
C THR A 431 -3.61 -2.20 1.57
N ASN A 432 -3.53 -2.83 2.74
CA ASN A 432 -3.71 -2.16 4.03
C ASN A 432 -2.55 -2.44 5.01
N LEU A 433 -1.56 -3.24 4.59
CA LEU A 433 -0.32 -3.37 5.32
C LEU A 433 0.59 -2.19 4.97
N PRO A 434 1.41 -1.71 5.91
CA PRO A 434 2.49 -0.78 5.59
C PRO A 434 3.36 -1.37 4.48
N THR A 435 3.66 -0.59 3.45
CA THR A 435 4.57 -1.05 2.39
C THR A 435 5.92 -1.43 2.97
N ALA A 436 6.65 -2.35 2.32
CA ALA A 436 8.01 -2.69 2.74
C ALA A 436 8.98 -1.49 2.63
N MET A 437 8.63 -0.42 1.91
CA MET A 437 9.37 0.85 1.99
C MET A 437 9.08 1.63 3.28
N ALA A 438 7.86 1.54 3.80
CA ALA A 438 7.43 2.22 5.01
C ALA A 438 7.91 1.49 6.27
N SER A 439 7.99 0.15 6.22
CA SER A 439 8.56 -0.68 7.28
C SER A 439 9.47 -1.74 6.65
N PRO A 440 10.76 -1.42 6.40
CA PRO A 440 11.69 -2.28 5.68
C PRO A 440 12.15 -3.49 6.48
N GLY A 441 11.88 -3.48 7.80
CA GLY A 441 12.35 -4.50 8.74
C GLY A 441 13.86 -4.43 8.97
N PRO A 442 14.41 -5.36 9.77
CA PRO A 442 15.83 -5.39 10.08
C PRO A 442 16.68 -5.45 8.83
N GLU A 443 17.72 -4.62 8.79
CA GLU A 443 18.62 -4.54 7.65
C GLU A 443 20.03 -5.01 8.07
N ASN A 444 20.63 -5.85 7.23
CA ASN A 444 21.95 -6.41 7.44
C ASN A 444 22.76 -6.22 6.16
N VAL A 445 23.67 -5.24 6.16
CA VAL A 445 24.47 -4.86 4.99
C VAL A 445 25.94 -5.19 5.25
N THR A 446 26.53 -5.98 4.37
CA THR A 446 27.96 -6.29 4.40
C THR A 446 28.69 -5.56 3.27
N LYS A 447 29.75 -4.85 3.63
CA LYS A 447 30.70 -4.23 2.71
C LYS A 447 32.06 -4.91 2.84
N ILE A 448 32.66 -5.22 1.71
CA ILE A 448 34.06 -5.67 1.64
C ILE A 448 34.89 -4.39 1.49
N VAL A 449 35.85 -4.20 2.39
CA VAL A 449 36.79 -3.08 2.37
C VAL A 449 38.14 -3.62 1.91
N GLU A 450 38.66 -3.04 0.82
CA GLU A 450 39.94 -3.46 0.26
C GLU A 450 41.03 -3.43 1.33
N HIS A 451 41.81 -4.52 1.39
CA HIS A 451 42.92 -4.72 2.34
C HIS A 451 42.55 -4.78 3.84
N ALA A 452 41.30 -4.54 4.24
CA ALA A 452 40.88 -4.59 5.65
C ALA A 452 39.98 -5.79 6.00
N GLY A 453 39.22 -6.32 5.03
CA GLY A 453 38.31 -7.46 5.25
C GLY A 453 36.85 -7.10 4.99
N SER A 454 35.95 -7.44 5.91
CA SER A 454 34.51 -7.16 5.78
C SER A 454 33.93 -6.46 7.01
N ILE A 455 33.06 -5.48 6.74
CA ILE A 455 32.31 -4.72 7.72
C ILE A 455 30.83 -4.99 7.48
N THR A 456 30.16 -5.53 8.50
CA THR A 456 28.73 -5.83 8.46
C THR A 456 27.99 -4.93 9.43
N LEU A 457 27.12 -4.07 8.91
CA LEU A 457 26.20 -3.24 9.69
C LEU A 457 24.84 -3.95 9.80
N ASN A 458 24.36 -4.11 11.02
CA ASN A 458 23.00 -4.55 11.33
C ASN A 458 22.27 -3.44 12.08
N ILE A 459 21.07 -3.10 11.61
CA ILE A 459 20.17 -2.14 12.23
C ILE A 459 18.82 -2.82 12.50
N THR A 460 18.32 -2.68 13.72
CA THR A 460 17.02 -3.23 14.15
C THR A 460 16.28 -2.22 15.05
N PRO A 461 14.99 -1.91 14.82
CA PRO A 461 14.10 -2.46 13.78
C PRO A 461 14.24 -1.80 12.39
N ASN A 462 15.12 -0.79 12.22
CA ASN A 462 15.27 0.02 11.01
C ASN A 462 14.05 0.91 10.70
N ALA A 463 13.59 1.61 11.74
CA ALA A 463 12.44 2.51 11.68
C ALA A 463 12.75 3.84 12.40
N ILE A 464 11.87 4.83 12.28
CA ILE A 464 11.94 6.06 13.09
C ILE A 464 11.92 5.71 14.59
N GLY A 465 12.70 6.45 15.39
CA GLY A 465 12.83 6.27 16.83
C GLY A 465 14.03 5.40 17.19
N GLU A 466 13.91 4.68 18.30
CA GLU A 466 15.03 3.96 18.91
C GLU A 466 15.47 2.76 18.07
N ASN A 467 16.73 2.76 17.62
CA ASN A 467 17.33 1.64 16.92
C ASN A 467 18.52 1.08 17.69
N THR A 468 18.74 -0.23 17.53
CA THR A 468 19.96 -0.91 17.91
C THR A 468 20.85 -1.05 16.68
N LEU A 469 22.07 -0.52 16.77
CA LEU A 469 23.08 -0.61 15.73
C LEU A 469 24.16 -1.60 16.17
N GLN A 470 24.50 -2.52 15.28
CA GLN A 470 25.52 -3.52 15.51
C GLN A 470 26.47 -3.57 14.31
N VAL A 471 27.76 -3.42 14.55
CA VAL A 471 28.81 -3.59 13.53
C VAL A 471 29.61 -4.85 13.85
N SER A 472 29.72 -5.76 12.88
CA SER A 472 30.62 -6.91 12.94
C SER A 472 31.80 -6.67 12.02
N LEU A 473 33.00 -6.85 12.57
CA LEU A 473 34.27 -6.59 11.90
C LEU A 473 35.02 -7.92 11.72
N LYS A 474 35.26 -8.29 10.46
CA LYS A 474 36.05 -9.49 10.11
C LYS A 474 37.23 -9.14 9.22
N ASP A 475 38.36 -9.76 9.45
CA ASP A 475 39.56 -9.63 8.63
C ASP A 475 39.41 -10.33 7.26
N GLN A 476 40.48 -10.31 6.46
CA GLN A 476 40.51 -10.95 5.15
C GLN A 476 40.34 -12.48 5.20
N ASN A 477 40.62 -13.11 6.33
CA ASN A 477 40.47 -14.55 6.56
C ASN A 477 39.09 -14.90 7.15
N GLY A 478 38.22 -13.91 7.37
CA GLY A 478 36.90 -14.07 7.97
C GLY A 478 36.90 -14.19 9.49
N GLN A 479 38.03 -13.95 10.16
CA GLN A 479 38.17 -13.96 11.62
C GLN A 479 37.81 -12.59 12.22
N ALA A 480 37.32 -12.59 13.45
CA ALA A 480 36.92 -11.36 14.14
C ALA A 480 38.13 -10.45 14.42
N MET A 481 38.04 -9.17 14.04
CA MET A 481 39.10 -8.19 14.31
C MET A 481 39.19 -7.87 15.81
N SER A 482 40.38 -8.08 16.40
CA SER A 482 40.62 -7.92 17.84
C SER A 482 41.40 -6.65 18.19
N ASN A 483 42.11 -6.06 17.22
CA ASN A 483 42.97 -4.88 17.34
C ASN A 483 42.24 -3.54 17.12
N ILE A 484 40.97 -3.47 17.53
CA ILE A 484 40.14 -2.26 17.38
C ILE A 484 40.12 -1.48 18.69
N GLU A 485 40.32 -0.16 18.58
CA GLU A 485 40.23 0.80 19.67
C GLU A 485 38.83 1.38 19.77
N GLN A 486 38.29 1.86 18.65
CA GLN A 486 36.99 2.54 18.61
C GLN A 486 36.26 2.26 17.30
N VAL A 487 34.93 2.17 17.36
CA VAL A 487 34.08 2.18 16.18
C VAL A 487 33.05 3.29 16.35
N THR A 488 33.01 4.20 15.38
CA THR A 488 32.10 5.33 15.35
C THR A 488 31.26 5.26 14.08
N LEU A 489 29.97 5.53 14.24
CA LEU A 489 29.03 5.66 13.14
C LEU A 489 28.60 7.11 13.04
N THR A 490 28.66 7.67 11.84
CA THR A 490 28.10 8.98 11.51
C THR A 490 26.98 8.78 10.50
N LEU A 491 25.76 9.15 10.89
CA LEU A 491 24.56 8.98 10.09
C LEU A 491 24.14 10.33 9.51
N THR A 492 24.04 10.38 8.19
CA THR A 492 23.63 11.57 7.45
C THR A 492 22.40 11.24 6.61
N SER A 493 21.33 12.00 6.78
CA SER A 493 20.16 11.89 5.91
C SER A 493 20.48 12.40 4.51
N MET A 494 20.19 11.59 3.49
CA MET A 494 20.40 11.98 2.09
C MET A 494 19.26 12.85 1.55
N GLU A 495 18.16 12.97 2.27
CA GLU A 495 16.97 13.69 1.81
C GLU A 495 17.03 15.19 2.19
N ARG A 496 17.56 15.56 3.37
CA ARG A 496 17.81 16.96 3.79
C ARG A 496 18.91 17.08 4.86
N GLY A 497 19.54 18.26 4.93
CA GLY A 497 20.56 18.60 5.93
C GLY A 497 19.97 18.90 7.31
N MET A 498 19.70 17.86 8.11
CA MET A 498 19.37 17.97 9.53
C MET A 498 20.61 17.91 10.45
N GLY A 499 21.83 17.90 9.88
CA GLY A 499 23.07 17.64 10.60
C GLY A 499 23.40 16.14 10.64
N ASP A 500 24.59 15.83 11.14
CA ASP A 500 25.09 14.47 11.24
C ASP A 500 24.92 13.95 12.68
N ASP A 501 24.30 12.78 12.83
CA ASP A 501 24.20 12.11 14.12
C ASP A 501 25.36 11.13 14.28
N THR A 502 26.19 11.33 15.30
CA THR A 502 27.35 10.48 15.54
C THR A 502 27.18 9.67 16.82
N ILE A 503 27.45 8.37 16.74
CA ILE A 503 27.43 7.46 17.89
C ILE A 503 28.68 6.60 17.92
N THR A 504 29.23 6.42 19.12
CA THR A 504 30.32 5.49 19.34
C THR A 504 29.76 4.16 19.84
N LEU A 505 30.17 3.08 19.19
CA LEU A 505 29.73 1.73 19.54
C LEU A 505 30.59 1.16 20.66
N HIS A 506 29.95 0.46 21.58
CA HIS A 506 30.65 -0.25 22.65
C HIS A 506 31.03 -1.67 22.20
N LYS A 507 32.23 -2.11 22.60
CA LYS A 507 32.72 -3.45 22.31
C LYS A 507 31.85 -4.51 23.00
N GLY A 508 31.31 -5.42 22.21
CA GLY A 508 30.63 -6.64 22.66
C GLY A 508 31.56 -7.86 22.60
N THR A 509 31.00 -9.02 22.28
CA THR A 509 31.74 -10.28 22.11
C THR A 509 32.17 -10.49 20.65
N ASP A 510 33.29 -11.17 20.41
CA ASP A 510 33.69 -11.69 19.09
C ASP A 510 33.77 -10.66 17.93
N GLY A 511 34.37 -9.48 18.17
CA GLY A 511 34.54 -8.45 17.13
C GLY A 511 33.23 -7.75 16.73
N ILE A 512 32.22 -7.85 17.58
CA ILE A 512 30.93 -7.18 17.44
C ILE A 512 30.91 -5.92 18.32
N TYR A 513 30.49 -4.80 17.75
CA TYR A 513 30.35 -3.51 18.41
C TYR A 513 28.89 -3.09 18.36
N LYS A 514 28.32 -2.63 19.49
CA LYS A 514 26.89 -2.31 19.60
C LYS A 514 26.65 -0.97 20.26
N ALA A 515 25.61 -0.28 19.82
CA ALA A 515 24.99 0.81 20.56
C ALA A 515 23.47 0.72 20.49
N LYS A 516 22.83 1.23 21.53
CA LYS A 516 21.37 1.36 21.65
C LYS A 516 21.07 2.83 21.94
N GLY A 517 19.94 3.33 21.43
CA GLY A 517 19.50 4.70 21.74
C GLY A 517 19.83 5.73 20.67
N MET A 518 20.11 5.32 19.43
CA MET A 518 20.10 6.27 18.32
C MET A 518 18.66 6.46 17.85
N ASP A 519 18.09 7.62 18.18
CA ASP A 519 16.76 8.05 17.75
C ASP A 519 16.83 8.57 16.31
N LEU A 520 16.55 7.69 15.34
CA LEU A 520 16.39 8.09 13.95
C LEU A 520 15.14 8.95 13.82
N ASN A 521 15.32 10.24 13.58
CA ASN A 521 14.22 11.21 13.64
C ASN A 521 13.39 11.29 12.35
N MET A 522 13.81 10.61 11.27
CA MET A 522 13.10 10.58 9.99
C MET A 522 13.30 9.29 9.21
N ALA A 523 12.28 8.94 8.44
CA ALA A 523 12.36 7.91 7.41
C ALA A 523 13.09 8.46 6.19
N GLY A 524 13.65 7.59 5.37
CA GLY A 524 14.35 8.01 4.17
C GLY A 524 15.62 7.20 3.89
N ARG A 525 16.38 7.70 2.93
CA ARG A 525 17.72 7.18 2.63
C ARG A 525 18.73 7.83 3.55
N TRP A 526 19.54 6.99 4.18
CA TRP A 526 20.61 7.43 5.08
C TRP A 526 21.95 6.89 4.58
N ASN A 527 22.97 7.73 4.69
CA ASN A 527 24.36 7.31 4.57
C ASN A 527 24.90 7.08 5.98
N VAL A 528 25.37 5.86 6.25
CA VAL A 528 26.06 5.51 7.49
C VAL A 528 27.54 5.40 7.17
N HIS A 529 28.29 6.41 7.59
CA HIS A 529 29.74 6.38 7.55
C HIS A 529 30.24 5.60 8.76
N VAL A 530 30.92 4.48 8.48
CA VAL A 530 31.53 3.62 9.51
C VAL A 530 33.00 3.97 9.59
N HIS A 531 33.40 4.55 10.72
CA HIS A 531 34.79 4.85 11.04
C HIS A 531 35.31 3.87 12.08
N VAL A 532 36.34 3.10 11.73
CA VAL A 532 36.99 2.15 12.64
C VAL A 532 38.42 2.63 12.91
N LEU A 533 38.75 2.85 14.18
CA LEU A 533 40.09 3.19 14.63
C LEU A 533 40.75 1.95 15.26
N THR A 534 41.92 1.56 14.75
CA THR A 534 42.70 0.45 15.32
C THR A 534 43.57 0.91 16.48
N LYS A 535 44.06 -0.04 17.28
CA LYS A 535 45.03 0.22 18.36
C LYS A 535 46.37 0.78 17.86
N GLU A 536 46.67 0.57 16.58
CA GLU A 536 47.85 1.10 15.90
C GLU A 536 47.61 2.48 15.29
N LEU A 537 46.44 3.08 15.56
CA LEU A 537 46.01 4.39 15.05
C LEU A 537 45.80 4.44 13.53
N ASN A 538 45.56 3.28 12.90
CA ASN A 538 45.11 3.21 11.50
C ASN A 538 43.58 3.33 11.44
N THR A 539 43.05 3.91 10.36
CA THR A 539 41.61 4.05 10.14
C THR A 539 41.12 3.13 9.03
N ILE A 540 39.91 2.58 9.20
CA ILE A 540 39.19 1.84 8.17
C ILE A 540 37.82 2.49 8.03
N ASP A 541 37.57 3.06 6.87
CA ASP A 541 36.39 3.87 6.59
C ASP A 541 35.55 3.25 5.48
N THR A 542 34.23 3.17 5.68
CA THR A 542 33.30 2.76 4.62
C THR A 542 31.95 3.42 4.77
N ASP A 543 31.32 3.72 3.63
CA ASP A 543 29.94 4.19 3.59
C ASP A 543 28.96 3.05 3.29
N ILE A 544 27.91 2.97 4.09
CA ILE A 544 26.80 2.03 3.95
C ILE A 544 25.52 2.82 3.77
N ARG A 545 24.79 2.55 2.67
CA ARG A 545 23.48 3.15 2.44
C ARG A 545 22.40 2.23 3.02
N ILE A 546 21.52 2.81 3.82
CA ILE A 546 20.35 2.13 4.39
C ILE A 546 19.08 2.91 4.06
N ILE A 547 17.94 2.22 4.17
CA ILE A 547 16.61 2.86 4.10
C ILE A 547 15.93 2.68 5.43
N VAL A 548 15.63 3.80 6.10
CA VAL A 548 14.92 3.83 7.38
C VAL A 548 13.43 3.96 7.11
N GLY A 549 12.65 3.05 7.68
CA GLY A 549 11.19 3.06 7.59
C GLY A 549 10.54 4.14 8.43
N SER A 550 9.33 4.55 8.04
CA SER A 550 8.46 5.41 8.84
C SER A 550 7.68 4.67 9.92
N GLN A 551 7.71 3.32 9.94
CA GLN A 551 6.93 2.47 10.85
C GLN A 551 7.70 1.26 11.36
#